data_AF-A0A134BG24-F1
#
_entry.id   AF-A0A134BG24-F1
#
_cell.length_a   1.000
_cell.length_b   1.000
_cell.length_c   1.000
_cell.angle_alpha   90.00
_cell.angle_beta   90.00
_cell.angle_gamma   90.00
#
_symmetry.space_group_name_H-M   'P 1'
#
loop_
_entity.id
_entity.type
_entity.pdbx_description
1 polymer ?
#
loop_
_entity_poly.entity_id
_entity_poly.type
_entity_poly.pdbx_seq_one_letter_code
_entity_poly.pdbx_strand_id
1 'polypeptide(L)'
;MGKALEEIAQELRNSDKKVQLIYAFNGVGKTRLSRTFKELIASKQGDSTGEEEIAVKVIYYNAFTEDLFYWDNDLDEDVNRKLKIRPNGFTRWVLEDEGQANNIISLFQHYTSNKLTPRFNEEYTTKDKNGKDITIPSYSEITFSIDGGNDEIINNIKISKGEESCLIWCVFHSLLKEVVEVLNIPEIDNRSTHQFDNLQYVFIDDPVSSLDENHLIEIAVNIADVIKNSTSELKFIITTHNPLFYNVLYNELGLKNKNKEKSPCAYMLDRGEDGTFDFIPKFGDSNKIFSYHLFLKQTLEKAIQTGSVQKYHFTLLRNLYEKTANFLGYPQWSELLPNNQQTYYNRIIQFSSHSTLSNETIAELTNRDKNTLKILLEHLIKNRYWEEIKQ
;
A
#
# COMPACT_ATOMS: atom_id res chain seq x y z
N MET A 1 22.69 13.99 4.57
CA MET A 1 22.00 15.18 4.05
C MET A 1 20.64 14.69 3.59
N GLY A 2 19.57 15.18 4.20
CA GLY A 2 18.22 14.79 3.81
C GLY A 2 17.82 15.42 2.47
N LYS A 3 16.89 14.78 1.77
CA LYS A 3 16.39 15.15 0.44
C LYS A 3 14.95 15.66 0.51
N ALA A 4 14.52 16.45 -0.46
CA ALA A 4 13.10 16.70 -0.70
C ALA A 4 12.42 15.50 -1.42
N LEU A 5 11.09 15.41 -1.40
CA LEU A 5 10.36 14.35 -2.12
C LEU A 5 10.54 14.47 -3.64
N GLU A 6 10.68 15.70 -4.13
CA GLU A 6 10.90 16.01 -5.54
C GLU A 6 12.25 15.44 -6.04
N GLU A 7 13.28 15.53 -5.21
CA GLU A 7 14.59 14.94 -5.50
C GLU A 7 14.51 13.42 -5.55
N ILE A 8 13.79 12.80 -4.60
CA ILE A 8 13.57 11.35 -4.58
C ILE A 8 12.77 10.91 -5.81
N ALA A 9 11.70 11.62 -6.16
CA ALA A 9 10.92 11.34 -7.36
C ALA A 9 11.78 11.45 -8.64
N GLN A 10 12.71 12.41 -8.70
CA GLN A 10 13.65 12.55 -9.80
C GLN A 10 14.67 11.40 -9.87
N GLU A 11 15.16 10.91 -8.72
CA GLU A 11 16.01 9.72 -8.64
C GLU A 11 15.28 8.47 -9.12
N LEU A 12 14.03 8.27 -8.68
CA LEU A 12 13.19 7.16 -9.13
C LEU A 12 12.97 7.19 -10.64
N ARG A 13 12.77 8.38 -11.21
CA ARG A 13 12.57 8.56 -12.65
C ARG A 13 13.84 8.24 -13.45
N ASN A 14 15.00 8.69 -12.95
CA ASN A 14 16.29 8.56 -13.61
C ASN A 14 16.88 7.15 -13.53
N SER A 15 16.32 6.29 -12.68
CA SER A 15 16.72 4.89 -12.57
C SER A 15 16.45 4.12 -13.88
N ASP A 16 17.42 3.31 -14.27
CA ASP A 16 17.32 2.35 -15.39
C ASP A 16 16.64 1.04 -14.97
N LYS A 17 16.29 0.90 -13.69
CA LYS A 17 15.69 -0.32 -13.15
C LYS A 17 14.24 -0.49 -13.59
N LYS A 18 13.93 -1.69 -14.09
CA LYS A 18 12.55 -2.12 -14.36
C LYS A 18 11.67 -2.13 -13.11
N VAL A 19 12.25 -2.46 -11.96
CA VAL A 19 11.53 -2.50 -10.67
C VAL A 19 12.31 -1.69 -9.65
N GLN A 20 11.62 -0.83 -8.90
CA GLN A 20 12.12 -0.15 -7.71
C GLN A 20 11.21 -0.45 -6.54
N LEU A 21 11.71 -1.16 -5.54
CA LEU A 21 10.97 -1.58 -4.35
C LEU A 21 11.38 -0.72 -3.15
N ILE A 22 10.41 -0.13 -2.47
CA ILE A 22 10.65 0.88 -1.43
C ILE A 22 9.87 0.50 -0.17
N TYR A 23 10.58 0.31 0.92
CA TYR A 23 9.97 0.17 2.24
C TYR A 23 9.85 1.54 2.91
N ALA A 24 8.70 1.87 3.48
CA ALA A 24 8.55 3.01 4.37
C ALA A 24 7.46 2.78 5.42
N PHE A 25 7.75 3.17 6.66
CA PHE A 25 6.75 3.11 7.74
C PHE A 25 5.50 3.96 7.43
N ASN A 26 4.42 3.67 8.15
CA ASN A 26 3.21 4.47 8.07
C ASN A 26 3.47 5.91 8.51
N GLY A 27 2.90 6.87 7.78
CA GLY A 27 3.10 8.30 8.03
C GLY A 27 4.40 8.90 7.46
N VAL A 28 5.31 8.10 6.89
CA VAL A 28 6.55 8.62 6.28
C VAL A 28 6.25 9.49 5.06
N GLY A 29 5.28 9.13 4.23
CA GLY A 29 4.85 9.95 3.08
C GLY A 29 4.81 9.24 1.73
N LYS A 30 4.65 7.90 1.70
CA LYS A 30 4.59 7.09 0.47
C LYS A 30 3.54 7.60 -0.54
N THR A 31 2.34 7.93 -0.06
CA THR A 31 1.27 8.48 -0.91
C THR A 31 1.59 9.89 -1.43
N ARG A 32 2.36 10.68 -0.70
CA ARG A 32 2.85 11.98 -1.20
C ARG A 32 3.92 11.76 -2.26
N LEU A 33 4.84 10.80 -2.05
CA LEU A 33 5.85 10.43 -3.05
C LEU A 33 5.21 9.95 -4.36
N SER A 34 4.17 9.10 -4.31
CA SER A 34 3.47 8.64 -5.52
C SER A 34 2.82 9.80 -6.29
N ARG A 35 2.26 10.79 -5.56
CA ARG A 35 1.74 12.02 -6.15
C ARG A 35 2.81 12.93 -6.76
N THR A 36 3.87 13.21 -6.01
CA THR A 36 5.02 14.01 -6.49
C THR A 36 5.61 13.37 -7.75
N PHE A 37 5.71 12.04 -7.79
CA PHE A 37 6.16 11.32 -8.97
C PHE A 37 5.20 11.49 -10.17
N LYS A 38 3.88 11.36 -9.95
CA LYS A 38 2.87 11.60 -10.99
C LYS A 38 2.97 13.02 -11.55
N GLU A 39 3.07 14.02 -10.68
CA GLU A 39 3.17 15.44 -11.05
C GLU A 39 4.49 15.74 -11.80
N LEU A 40 5.60 15.08 -11.43
CA LEU A 40 6.87 15.19 -12.14
C LEU A 40 6.80 14.65 -13.58
N ILE A 41 6.05 13.56 -13.80
CA ILE A 41 5.86 13.00 -15.14
C ILE A 41 4.86 13.82 -15.97
N ALA A 42 3.84 14.40 -15.34
CA ALA A 42 2.81 15.22 -16.00
C ALA A 42 3.29 16.65 -16.34
N SER A 43 4.03 17.33 -15.45
CA SER A 43 4.44 18.74 -15.59
C SER A 43 5.34 19.04 -16.79
N LYS A 44 5.99 18.03 -17.39
CA LYS A 44 6.74 18.18 -18.65
C LYS A 44 5.85 18.22 -19.90
N GLN A 45 4.53 18.35 -19.77
CA GLN A 45 3.58 18.57 -20.87
C GLN A 45 3.43 20.06 -21.28
N GLY A 46 4.06 21.00 -20.57
CA GLY A 46 4.03 22.42 -20.91
C GLY A 46 4.93 22.79 -22.08
N ASP A 47 4.44 22.56 -23.31
CA ASP A 47 4.72 23.40 -24.52
C ASP A 47 3.85 23.05 -25.75
N SER A 48 2.87 22.15 -25.64
CA SER A 48 1.92 21.86 -26.72
C SER A 48 0.50 22.25 -26.33
N THR A 49 0.09 23.43 -26.79
CA THR A 49 -1.30 23.87 -26.87
C THR A 49 -2.07 22.96 -27.82
N GLY A 50 -2.94 22.09 -27.31
CA GLY A 50 -3.84 21.29 -28.13
C GLY A 50 -4.58 20.23 -27.33
N GLU A 51 -5.90 20.17 -27.50
CA GLU A 51 -6.83 19.18 -26.94
C GLU A 51 -6.64 17.79 -27.59
N GLU A 52 -5.43 17.24 -27.54
CA GLU A 52 -5.16 15.84 -27.89
C GLU A 52 -5.12 15.02 -26.60
N GLU A 53 -5.79 13.85 -26.61
CA GLU A 53 -5.93 12.93 -25.48
C GLU A 53 -4.66 12.87 -24.61
N ILE A 54 -4.81 13.20 -23.32
CA ILE A 54 -3.71 13.21 -22.36
C ILE A 54 -3.13 11.79 -22.29
N ALA A 55 -2.07 11.54 -23.06
CA ALA A 55 -1.38 10.26 -23.11
C ALA A 55 -0.94 9.86 -21.69
N VAL A 56 -1.53 8.78 -21.16
CA VAL A 56 -1.31 8.35 -19.79
C VAL A 56 0.10 7.77 -19.66
N LYS A 57 1.01 8.55 -19.05
CA LYS A 57 2.40 8.11 -18.82
C LYS A 57 2.60 7.33 -17.52
N VAL A 58 1.67 7.47 -16.56
CA VAL A 58 1.74 6.80 -15.26
C VAL A 58 0.37 6.30 -14.83
N ILE A 59 0.29 5.02 -14.47
CA ILE A 59 -0.83 4.42 -13.74
C ILE A 59 -0.42 4.30 -12.27
N TYR A 60 -1.35 4.55 -11.35
CA TYR A 60 -1.07 4.44 -9.92
C TYR A 60 -2.18 3.72 -9.16
N TYR A 61 -1.77 2.95 -8.16
CA TYR A 61 -2.62 2.48 -7.08
C TYR A 61 -2.18 3.16 -5.79
N ASN A 62 -3.06 3.95 -5.19
CA ASN A 62 -2.88 4.57 -3.88
C ASN A 62 -4.26 4.95 -3.31
N ALA A 63 -4.30 5.66 -2.18
CA ALA A 63 -5.55 6.12 -1.57
C ALA A 63 -6.47 6.92 -2.52
N PHE A 64 -5.93 7.67 -3.50
CA PHE A 64 -6.75 8.39 -4.47
C PHE A 64 -7.41 7.47 -5.50
N THR A 65 -6.81 6.31 -5.76
CA THR A 65 -7.43 5.25 -6.57
C THR A 65 -8.58 4.60 -5.80
N GLU A 66 -8.41 4.40 -4.48
CA GLU A 66 -9.50 3.92 -3.62
C GLU A 66 -10.66 4.93 -3.55
N ASP A 67 -10.37 6.23 -3.50
CA ASP A 67 -11.38 7.31 -3.49
C ASP A 67 -12.22 7.42 -4.79
N LEU A 68 -11.86 6.67 -5.84
CA LEU A 68 -12.73 6.48 -7.00
C LEU A 68 -13.99 5.69 -6.62
N PHE A 69 -13.95 4.92 -5.54
CA PHE A 69 -15.04 4.13 -5.03
C PHE A 69 -15.58 4.79 -3.76
N TYR A 70 -16.90 4.98 -3.69
CA TYR A 70 -17.51 5.62 -2.53
C TYR A 70 -18.90 5.07 -2.26
N TRP A 71 -19.25 4.94 -0.99
CA TRP A 71 -20.55 4.38 -0.61
C TRP A 71 -21.67 5.40 -0.75
N ASP A 72 -22.74 4.97 -1.39
CA ASP A 72 -24.09 5.46 -1.16
C ASP A 72 -24.78 4.50 -0.19
N ASN A 73 -24.92 4.91 1.07
CA ASN A 73 -25.45 4.05 2.12
C ASN A 73 -26.98 4.13 2.24
N ASP A 74 -27.65 4.97 1.44
CA ASP A 74 -29.10 5.15 1.54
C ASP A 74 -29.54 5.40 2.99
N LEU A 75 -29.01 6.47 3.62
CA LEU A 75 -29.20 6.72 5.06
C LEU A 75 -30.67 6.98 5.46
N ASP A 76 -31.52 7.30 4.49
CA ASP A 76 -32.93 7.65 4.71
C ASP A 76 -33.80 6.39 4.83
N GLU A 77 -33.60 5.38 3.96
CA GLU A 77 -34.38 4.13 3.97
C GLU A 77 -33.60 2.94 4.55
N ASP A 78 -32.27 2.99 4.56
CA ASP A 78 -31.33 1.97 5.05
C ASP A 78 -31.46 0.60 4.34
N VAL A 79 -31.90 0.60 3.08
CA VAL A 79 -32.18 -0.61 2.29
C VAL A 79 -31.26 -0.76 1.07
N ASN A 80 -30.95 0.33 0.35
CA ASN A 80 -30.28 0.27 -0.94
C ASN A 80 -28.82 0.74 -0.87
N ARG A 81 -27.97 -0.07 -0.22
CA ARG A 81 -26.54 0.22 -0.09
C ARG A 81 -25.80 -0.15 -1.38
N LYS A 82 -25.10 0.83 -1.96
CA LYS A 82 -24.34 0.67 -3.20
C LYS A 82 -22.95 1.29 -3.09
N LEU A 83 -21.95 0.63 -3.66
CA LEU A 83 -20.64 1.21 -3.87
C LEU A 83 -20.61 1.86 -5.25
N LYS A 84 -20.52 3.19 -5.31
CA LYS A 84 -20.47 3.96 -6.55
C LYS A 84 -19.04 4.13 -7.05
N ILE A 85 -18.87 4.11 -8.36
CA ILE A 85 -17.59 4.35 -9.04
C ILE A 85 -17.64 5.72 -9.69
N ARG A 86 -16.67 6.59 -9.39
CA ARG A 86 -16.52 7.89 -10.05
C ARG A 86 -16.15 7.67 -11.52
N PRO A 87 -16.76 8.40 -12.47
CA PRO A 87 -16.40 8.31 -13.88
C PRO A 87 -14.89 8.53 -14.09
N ASN A 88 -14.22 7.56 -14.70
CA ASN A 88 -12.80 7.62 -15.03
C ASN A 88 -12.50 6.66 -16.19
N GLY A 89 -11.41 6.90 -16.92
CA GLY A 89 -11.03 6.07 -18.08
C GLY A 89 -10.59 4.65 -17.70
N PHE A 90 -10.00 4.46 -16.51
CA PHE A 90 -9.42 3.18 -16.10
C PHE A 90 -10.47 2.12 -15.81
N THR A 91 -11.44 2.43 -14.95
CA THR A 91 -12.49 1.47 -14.57
C THR A 91 -13.43 1.20 -15.75
N ARG A 92 -13.66 2.21 -16.60
CA ARG A 92 -14.45 2.05 -17.82
C ARG A 92 -13.79 1.06 -18.77
N TRP A 93 -12.53 1.27 -19.12
CA TRP A 93 -11.82 0.40 -20.05
C TRP A 93 -11.77 -1.06 -19.56
N VAL A 94 -11.40 -1.29 -18.30
CA VAL A 94 -11.26 -2.66 -17.77
C VAL A 94 -12.61 -3.39 -17.64
N LEU A 95 -13.71 -2.67 -17.34
CA LEU A 95 -15.03 -3.28 -17.13
C LEU A 95 -15.86 -3.36 -18.42
N GLU A 96 -15.94 -2.29 -19.19
CA GLU A 96 -16.76 -2.19 -20.41
C GLU A 96 -16.03 -2.75 -21.63
N ASP A 97 -14.79 -2.30 -21.87
CA ASP A 97 -14.09 -2.62 -23.12
C ASP A 97 -13.45 -4.01 -23.06
N GLU A 98 -12.77 -4.34 -21.96
CA GLU A 98 -12.09 -5.64 -21.76
C GLU A 98 -12.96 -6.69 -21.04
N GLY A 99 -14.16 -6.32 -20.58
CA GLY A 99 -15.14 -7.26 -20.02
C GLY A 99 -14.69 -8.00 -18.75
N GLN A 100 -13.80 -7.42 -17.94
CA GLN A 100 -13.12 -8.12 -16.83
C GLN A 100 -13.99 -8.35 -15.58
N ALA A 101 -15.27 -7.98 -15.59
CA ALA A 101 -16.15 -8.04 -14.42
C ALA A 101 -16.18 -9.44 -13.76
N ASN A 102 -16.26 -10.52 -14.55
CA ASN A 102 -16.28 -11.90 -14.03
C ASN A 102 -14.94 -12.32 -13.41
N ASN A 103 -13.82 -11.87 -13.98
CA ASN A 103 -12.48 -12.13 -13.45
C ASN A 103 -12.29 -11.40 -12.12
N ILE A 104 -12.77 -10.15 -12.03
CA ILE A 104 -12.75 -9.34 -10.80
C ILE A 104 -13.59 -10.00 -9.71
N ILE A 105 -14.81 -10.48 -10.03
CA ILE A 105 -15.67 -11.21 -9.09
C ILE A 105 -14.95 -12.46 -8.56
N SER A 106 -14.36 -13.25 -9.46
CA SER A 106 -13.68 -14.50 -9.12
C SER A 106 -12.46 -14.24 -8.23
N LEU A 107 -11.65 -13.22 -8.56
CA LEU A 107 -10.49 -12.82 -7.78
C LEU A 107 -10.88 -12.29 -6.39
N PHE A 108 -11.94 -11.48 -6.33
CA PHE A 108 -12.45 -10.96 -5.08
C PHE A 108 -12.97 -12.07 -4.15
N GLN A 109 -13.75 -13.01 -4.69
CA GLN A 109 -14.25 -14.17 -3.96
C GLN A 109 -13.13 -15.07 -3.44
N HIS A 110 -12.05 -15.21 -4.22
CA HIS A 110 -10.87 -15.97 -3.83
C HIS A 110 -10.16 -15.35 -2.61
N TYR A 111 -10.02 -14.02 -2.57
CA TYR A 111 -9.37 -13.33 -1.45
C TYR A 111 -10.27 -13.08 -0.23
N THR A 112 -11.58 -13.29 -0.36
CA THR A 112 -12.54 -12.97 0.71
C THR A 112 -13.38 -14.19 1.07
N SER A 113 -14.48 -14.40 0.36
CA SER A 113 -15.36 -15.54 0.52
C SER A 113 -16.04 -15.86 -0.80
N ASN A 114 -16.07 -17.14 -1.16
CA ASN A 114 -16.83 -17.63 -2.31
C ASN A 114 -18.35 -17.44 -2.20
N LYS A 115 -18.87 -17.03 -1.03
CA LYS A 115 -20.28 -16.72 -0.82
C LYS A 115 -20.60 -15.24 -1.02
N LEU A 116 -19.59 -14.37 -1.04
CA LEU A 116 -19.77 -12.93 -1.16
C LEU A 116 -19.62 -12.51 -2.62
N THR A 117 -20.69 -12.04 -3.23
CA THR A 117 -20.72 -11.76 -4.68
C THR A 117 -20.96 -10.26 -4.94
N PRO A 118 -19.99 -9.54 -5.53
CA PRO A 118 -20.23 -8.21 -6.08
C PRO A 118 -21.02 -8.33 -7.40
N ARG A 119 -21.95 -7.40 -7.61
CA ARG A 119 -22.77 -7.30 -8.82
C ARG A 119 -22.62 -5.90 -9.39
N PHE A 120 -22.01 -5.81 -10.57
CA PHE A 120 -21.92 -4.57 -11.33
C PHE A 120 -23.26 -4.31 -12.01
N ASN A 121 -23.71 -3.06 -11.99
CA ASN A 121 -24.98 -2.70 -12.61
C ASN A 121 -24.89 -2.67 -14.15
N GLU A 122 -25.98 -3.06 -14.81
CA GLU A 122 -26.24 -2.68 -16.21
C GLU A 122 -26.74 -1.23 -16.27
N GLU A 123 -26.77 -0.64 -17.47
CA GLU A 123 -27.38 0.68 -17.65
C GLU A 123 -28.88 0.63 -17.29
N TYR A 124 -29.34 1.59 -16.48
CA TYR A 124 -30.77 1.70 -16.15
C TYR A 124 -31.20 3.15 -15.94
N THR A 125 -32.49 3.43 -16.09
CA THR A 125 -33.07 4.75 -15.84
C THR A 125 -33.79 4.78 -14.51
N THR A 126 -33.56 5.83 -13.71
CA THR A 126 -34.26 6.09 -12.44
C THR A 126 -34.59 7.57 -12.31
N LYS A 127 -35.32 7.97 -11.27
CA LYS A 127 -35.66 9.37 -11.00
C LYS A 127 -34.70 9.98 -9.98
N ASP A 128 -34.29 11.22 -10.23
CA ASP A 128 -33.55 12.01 -9.25
C ASP A 128 -34.46 12.54 -8.12
N LYS A 129 -33.87 13.26 -7.16
CA LYS A 129 -34.60 13.86 -6.02
C LYS A 129 -35.69 14.85 -6.45
N ASN A 130 -35.65 15.36 -7.68
CA ASN A 130 -36.64 16.30 -8.24
C ASN A 130 -37.65 15.60 -9.17
N GLY A 131 -37.61 14.27 -9.25
CA GLY A 131 -38.51 13.47 -10.10
C GLY A 131 -38.14 13.47 -11.58
N LYS A 132 -36.94 13.96 -11.95
CA LYS A 132 -36.42 13.96 -13.32
C LYS A 132 -35.77 12.62 -13.64
N ASP A 133 -36.04 12.08 -14.82
CA ASP A 133 -35.39 10.85 -15.29
C ASP A 133 -33.89 11.10 -15.49
N ILE A 134 -33.08 10.22 -14.91
CA ILE A 134 -31.62 10.15 -15.02
C ILE A 134 -31.21 8.75 -15.44
N THR A 135 -30.25 8.67 -16.36
CA THR A 135 -29.64 7.39 -16.77
C THR A 135 -28.42 7.13 -15.91
N ILE A 136 -28.40 5.96 -15.26
CA ILE A 136 -27.26 5.45 -14.52
C ILE A 136 -26.45 4.56 -15.47
N PRO A 137 -25.21 4.93 -15.80
CA PRO A 137 -24.38 4.15 -16.73
C PRO A 137 -24.11 2.74 -16.21
N SER A 138 -23.85 1.80 -17.11
CA SER A 138 -23.29 0.49 -16.78
C SER A 138 -22.00 0.63 -15.95
N TYR A 139 -21.74 -0.34 -15.08
CA TYR A 139 -20.52 -0.42 -14.27
C TYR A 139 -20.20 0.84 -13.44
N SER A 140 -21.22 1.63 -13.08
CA SER A 140 -21.07 2.83 -12.24
C SER A 140 -21.45 2.58 -10.78
N GLU A 141 -22.10 1.45 -10.49
CA GLU A 141 -22.55 1.01 -9.17
C GLU A 141 -22.29 -0.48 -8.97
N ILE A 142 -21.93 -0.85 -7.75
CA ILE A 142 -21.73 -2.23 -7.32
C ILE A 142 -22.62 -2.50 -6.11
N THR A 143 -23.41 -3.56 -6.17
CA THR A 143 -24.15 -4.12 -5.03
C THR A 143 -23.53 -5.44 -4.60
N PHE A 144 -23.82 -5.87 -3.38
CA PHE A 144 -23.25 -7.10 -2.82
C PHE A 144 -24.37 -8.02 -2.35
N SER A 145 -24.19 -9.32 -2.57
CA SER A 145 -25.05 -10.37 -2.03
C SER A 145 -24.23 -11.44 -1.33
N ILE A 146 -24.80 -12.08 -0.31
CA ILE A 146 -24.20 -13.23 0.38
C ILE A 146 -25.13 -14.44 0.36
N ASP A 147 -24.55 -15.61 0.06
CA ASP A 147 -25.28 -16.88 0.04
C ASP A 147 -25.34 -17.52 1.43
N GLY A 148 -26.55 -17.65 1.98
CA GLY A 148 -26.82 -18.16 3.34
C GLY A 148 -26.69 -19.67 3.51
N GLY A 149 -26.42 -20.43 2.43
CA GLY A 149 -26.27 -21.89 2.46
C GLY A 149 -27.57 -22.70 2.47
N ASN A 150 -28.73 -22.07 2.70
CA ASN A 150 -30.07 -22.67 2.62
C ASN A 150 -30.87 -22.16 1.40
N ASP A 151 -30.19 -21.87 0.28
CA ASP A 151 -30.75 -21.19 -0.90
C ASP A 151 -31.30 -19.76 -0.64
N GLU A 152 -31.13 -19.23 0.56
CA GLU A 152 -31.41 -17.82 0.89
C GLU A 152 -30.25 -16.93 0.45
N ILE A 153 -30.54 -15.97 -0.41
CA ILE A 153 -29.59 -14.93 -0.86
C ILE A 153 -29.97 -13.63 -0.16
N ILE A 154 -29.04 -13.08 0.63
CA ILE A 154 -29.21 -11.77 1.24
C ILE A 154 -28.59 -10.74 0.31
N ASN A 155 -29.42 -9.87 -0.26
CA ASN A 155 -29.00 -8.82 -1.20
C ASN A 155 -28.71 -7.48 -0.48
N ASN A 156 -28.04 -6.56 -1.18
CA ASN A 156 -27.78 -5.18 -0.76
C ASN A 156 -27.05 -5.05 0.59
N ILE A 157 -26.10 -5.97 0.84
CA ILE A 157 -25.30 -5.94 2.06
C ILE A 157 -24.16 -4.93 1.97
N LYS A 158 -23.74 -4.42 3.13
CA LYS A 158 -22.53 -3.61 3.25
C LYS A 158 -21.35 -4.51 3.61
N ILE A 159 -20.28 -4.42 2.83
CA ILE A 159 -19.03 -5.12 3.11
C ILE A 159 -18.13 -4.30 4.05
N SER A 160 -17.20 -4.97 4.71
CA SER A 160 -16.19 -4.35 5.55
C SER A 160 -15.23 -3.47 4.73
N LYS A 161 -14.53 -2.56 5.42
CA LYS A 161 -13.50 -1.73 4.77
C LYS A 161 -12.35 -2.54 4.18
N GLY A 162 -12.05 -3.70 4.76
CA GLY A 162 -11.02 -4.59 4.22
C GLY A 162 -11.44 -5.28 2.93
N GLU A 163 -12.70 -5.74 2.87
CA GLU A 163 -13.29 -6.29 1.63
C GLU A 163 -13.41 -5.19 0.56
N GLU A 164 -13.75 -3.95 0.93
CA GLU A 164 -13.81 -2.83 0.00
C GLU A 164 -12.44 -2.57 -0.65
N SER A 165 -11.38 -2.43 0.15
CA SER A 165 -10.00 -2.27 -0.37
C SER A 165 -9.58 -3.48 -1.21
N CYS A 166 -9.95 -4.70 -0.81
CA CYS A 166 -9.69 -5.92 -1.58
C CYS A 166 -10.38 -5.91 -2.96
N LEU A 167 -11.64 -5.47 -3.06
CA LEU A 167 -12.35 -5.36 -4.33
C LEU A 167 -11.68 -4.34 -5.25
N ILE A 168 -11.32 -3.18 -4.71
CA ILE A 168 -10.65 -2.11 -5.47
C ILE A 168 -9.29 -2.61 -5.98
N TRP A 169 -8.56 -3.34 -5.14
CA TRP A 169 -7.34 -4.02 -5.55
C TRP A 169 -7.60 -5.03 -6.67
N CYS A 170 -8.67 -5.83 -6.62
CA CYS A 170 -9.01 -6.77 -7.69
C CYS A 170 -9.27 -6.07 -9.02
N VAL A 171 -10.00 -4.94 -9.00
CA VAL A 171 -10.23 -4.09 -10.19
C VAL A 171 -8.90 -3.59 -10.75
N PHE A 172 -8.02 -3.06 -9.89
CA PHE A 172 -6.71 -2.56 -10.32
C PHE A 172 -5.79 -3.67 -10.82
N HIS A 173 -5.80 -4.84 -10.18
CA HIS A 173 -4.98 -5.98 -10.59
C HIS A 173 -5.39 -6.50 -11.97
N SER A 174 -6.71 -6.61 -12.23
CA SER A 174 -7.22 -6.92 -13.58
C SER A 174 -6.77 -5.87 -14.60
N LEU A 175 -6.90 -4.58 -14.30
CA LEU A 175 -6.40 -3.50 -15.16
C LEU A 175 -4.90 -3.67 -15.45
N LEU A 176 -4.09 -3.91 -14.42
CA LEU A 176 -2.65 -4.03 -14.54
C LEU A 176 -2.25 -5.21 -15.44
N LYS A 177 -2.95 -6.33 -15.31
CA LYS A 177 -2.72 -7.52 -16.13
C LYS A 177 -3.02 -7.21 -17.61
N GLU A 178 -4.19 -6.65 -17.90
CA GLU A 178 -4.59 -6.30 -19.28
C GLU A 178 -3.63 -5.28 -19.90
N VAL A 179 -3.22 -4.25 -19.15
CA VAL A 179 -2.23 -3.25 -19.61
C VAL A 179 -0.90 -3.91 -19.98
N VAL A 180 -0.43 -4.88 -19.18
CA VAL A 180 0.80 -5.62 -19.49
C VAL A 180 0.64 -6.48 -20.75
N GLU A 181 -0.49 -7.17 -20.90
CA GLU A 181 -0.77 -7.97 -22.10
C GLU A 181 -0.79 -7.12 -23.37
N VAL A 182 -1.47 -5.96 -23.34
CA VAL A 182 -1.47 -4.99 -24.45
C VAL A 182 -0.06 -4.50 -24.78
N LEU A 183 0.71 -4.09 -23.77
CA LEU A 183 2.05 -3.53 -23.98
C LEU A 183 3.10 -4.55 -24.38
N ASN A 184 2.84 -5.84 -24.13
CA ASN A 184 3.71 -6.92 -24.58
C ASN A 184 3.62 -7.16 -26.09
N ILE A 185 2.57 -6.65 -26.76
CA ILE A 185 2.44 -6.68 -28.23
C ILE A 185 3.42 -5.64 -28.82
N PRO A 186 4.45 -6.07 -29.58
CA PRO A 186 5.49 -5.17 -30.08
C PRO A 186 4.97 -4.21 -31.17
N GLU A 187 4.11 -4.69 -32.08
CA GLU A 187 3.52 -3.83 -33.10
C GLU A 187 2.35 -3.04 -32.52
N ILE A 188 2.49 -1.71 -32.49
CA ILE A 188 1.47 -0.80 -31.96
C ILE A 188 0.12 -0.99 -32.66
N ASP A 189 0.13 -1.17 -33.99
CA ASP A 189 -1.08 -1.36 -34.80
C ASP A 189 -1.85 -2.67 -34.49
N ASN A 190 -1.20 -3.62 -33.80
CA ASN A 190 -1.81 -4.91 -33.40
C ASN A 190 -2.40 -4.87 -31.98
N ARG A 191 -2.27 -3.76 -31.26
CA ARG A 191 -2.80 -3.62 -29.89
C ARG A 191 -4.31 -3.44 -29.91
N SER A 192 -5.00 -3.97 -28.90
CA SER A 192 -6.45 -3.76 -28.73
C SER A 192 -6.80 -2.29 -28.43
N THR A 193 -5.85 -1.53 -27.90
CA THR A 193 -6.00 -0.12 -27.56
C THR A 193 -4.68 0.64 -27.65
N HIS A 194 -4.75 1.91 -28.05
CA HIS A 194 -3.61 2.84 -28.09
C HIS A 194 -3.48 3.69 -26.81
N GLN A 195 -4.44 3.58 -25.88
CA GLN A 195 -4.49 4.41 -24.67
C GLN A 195 -3.23 4.29 -23.79
N PHE A 196 -2.56 3.13 -23.84
CA PHE A 196 -1.39 2.83 -23.02
C PHE A 196 -0.07 2.94 -23.78
N ASP A 197 -0.05 3.30 -25.06
CA ASP A 197 1.17 3.25 -25.88
C ASP A 197 2.31 4.11 -25.32
N ASN A 198 1.95 5.19 -24.62
CA ASN A 198 2.86 6.11 -23.98
C ASN A 198 3.07 5.83 -22.48
N LEU A 199 2.53 4.73 -21.95
CA LEU A 199 2.66 4.37 -20.54
C LEU A 199 4.11 3.96 -20.23
N GLN A 200 4.69 4.64 -19.24
CA GLN A 200 6.09 4.44 -18.86
C GLN A 200 6.22 3.84 -17.47
N TYR A 201 5.30 4.16 -16.56
CA TYR A 201 5.39 3.76 -15.16
C TYR A 201 4.08 3.23 -14.61
N VAL A 202 4.19 2.22 -13.75
CA VAL A 202 3.16 1.82 -12.80
C VAL A 202 3.70 2.09 -11.39
N PHE A 203 2.92 2.81 -10.58
CA PHE A 203 3.25 3.10 -9.18
C PHE A 203 2.24 2.43 -8.26
N ILE A 204 2.66 1.49 -7.41
CA ILE A 204 1.79 0.80 -6.46
C ILE A 204 2.19 1.21 -5.04
N ASP A 205 1.29 1.87 -4.32
CA ASP A 205 1.47 2.29 -2.92
C ASP A 205 0.56 1.51 -1.99
N ASP A 206 1.13 0.61 -1.19
CA ASP A 206 0.44 -0.19 -0.18
C ASP A 206 -0.85 -0.85 -0.71
N PRO A 207 -0.74 -1.85 -1.61
CA PRO A 207 -1.87 -2.34 -2.39
C PRO A 207 -3.03 -2.88 -1.55
N VAL A 208 -2.75 -3.55 -0.42
CA VAL A 208 -3.77 -3.87 0.59
C VAL A 208 -3.13 -3.93 1.98
N SER A 209 -3.71 -3.26 2.98
CA SER A 209 -3.20 -3.24 4.36
C SER A 209 -4.01 -4.08 5.35
N SER A 210 -5.20 -4.55 4.96
CA SER A 210 -6.21 -5.15 5.84
C SER A 210 -6.45 -6.64 5.63
N LEU A 211 -5.71 -7.28 4.73
CA LEU A 211 -5.78 -8.72 4.50
C LEU A 211 -4.89 -9.48 5.48
N ASP A 212 -5.21 -10.75 5.69
CA ASP A 212 -4.35 -11.65 6.46
C ASP A 212 -3.00 -11.91 5.75
N GLU A 213 -2.07 -12.52 6.49
CA GLU A 213 -0.71 -12.77 5.99
C GLU A 213 -0.68 -13.68 4.75
N ASN A 214 -1.62 -14.64 4.61
CA ASN A 214 -1.63 -15.57 3.48
C ASN A 214 -2.06 -14.86 2.19
N HIS A 215 -3.15 -14.12 2.24
CA HIS A 215 -3.64 -13.35 1.09
C HIS A 215 -2.65 -12.23 0.71
N LEU A 216 -1.98 -11.63 1.70
CA LEU A 216 -0.94 -10.65 1.44
C LEU A 216 0.27 -11.25 0.70
N ILE A 217 0.69 -12.46 1.06
CA ILE A 217 1.74 -13.20 0.32
C ILE A 217 1.27 -13.44 -1.12
N GLU A 218 0.04 -13.90 -1.30
CA GLU A 218 -0.50 -14.19 -2.63
C GLU A 218 -0.55 -12.95 -3.52
N ILE A 219 -1.00 -11.81 -3.00
CA ILE A 219 -0.99 -10.55 -3.75
C ILE A 219 0.43 -10.16 -4.17
N ALA A 220 1.42 -10.32 -3.28
CA ALA A 220 2.82 -10.06 -3.61
C ALA A 220 3.30 -10.98 -4.75
N VAL A 221 2.96 -12.26 -4.71
CA VAL A 221 3.28 -13.23 -5.78
C VAL A 221 2.63 -12.82 -7.09
N ASN A 222 1.33 -12.49 -7.09
CA ASN A 222 0.60 -12.11 -8.30
C ASN A 222 1.16 -10.83 -8.93
N ILE A 223 1.51 -9.82 -8.12
CA ILE A 223 2.20 -8.61 -8.62
C ILE A 223 3.55 -8.98 -9.23
N ALA A 224 4.34 -9.83 -8.56
CA ALA A 224 5.63 -10.24 -9.08
C ALA A 224 5.49 -10.99 -10.41
N ASP A 225 4.47 -11.82 -10.56
CA ASP A 225 4.18 -12.56 -11.80
C ASP A 225 3.80 -11.62 -12.94
N VAL A 226 2.92 -10.65 -12.71
CA VAL A 226 2.59 -9.62 -13.72
C VAL A 226 3.84 -8.85 -14.16
N ILE A 227 4.70 -8.48 -13.21
CA ILE A 227 5.96 -7.77 -13.51
C ILE A 227 6.95 -8.63 -14.29
N LYS A 228 7.07 -9.92 -13.93
CA LYS A 228 7.95 -10.89 -14.63
C LYS A 228 7.46 -11.15 -16.05
N ASN A 229 6.14 -11.15 -16.27
CA ASN A 229 5.53 -11.36 -17.58
C ASN A 229 5.52 -10.11 -18.46
N SER A 230 5.79 -8.93 -17.92
CA SER A 230 5.99 -7.74 -18.73
C SER A 230 7.30 -7.87 -19.54
N THR A 231 7.19 -7.88 -20.86
CA THR A 231 8.31 -7.84 -21.80
C THR A 231 8.60 -6.43 -22.32
N SER A 232 7.68 -5.50 -22.11
CA SER A 232 7.82 -4.08 -22.46
C SER A 232 8.80 -3.33 -21.55
N GLU A 233 9.11 -2.08 -21.95
CA GLU A 233 9.91 -1.11 -21.19
C GLU A 233 9.19 -0.50 -19.97
N LEU A 234 7.99 -1.00 -19.65
CA LEU A 234 7.20 -0.53 -18.51
C LEU A 234 7.97 -0.72 -17.19
N LYS A 235 8.08 0.36 -16.42
CA LYS A 235 8.77 0.38 -15.13
C LYS A 235 7.79 0.35 -13.98
N PHE A 236 8.15 -0.34 -12.90
CA PHE A 236 7.32 -0.54 -11.72
C PHE A 236 8.00 0.08 -10.49
N ILE A 237 7.26 0.91 -9.78
CA ILE A 237 7.67 1.47 -8.49
C ILE A 237 6.67 0.99 -7.45
N ILE A 238 7.15 0.26 -6.44
CA ILE A 238 6.29 -0.32 -5.41
C ILE A 238 6.73 0.21 -4.06
N THR A 239 5.82 0.81 -3.33
CA THR A 239 6.03 1.27 -1.96
C THR A 239 5.20 0.44 -1.00
N THR A 240 5.78 0.02 0.12
CA THR A 240 5.02 -0.67 1.17
C THR A 240 5.50 -0.37 2.59
N HIS A 241 4.60 -0.44 3.57
CA HIS A 241 4.96 -0.50 4.99
C HIS A 241 5.05 -1.92 5.55
N ASN A 242 4.57 -2.93 4.82
CA ASN A 242 4.50 -4.28 5.31
C ASN A 242 5.80 -5.06 5.00
N PRO A 243 6.57 -5.49 6.03
CA PRO A 243 7.85 -6.18 5.83
C PRO A 243 7.69 -7.56 5.16
N LEU A 244 6.61 -8.29 5.45
CA LEU A 244 6.35 -9.59 4.83
C LEU A 244 6.12 -9.41 3.34
N PHE A 245 5.24 -8.48 2.97
CA PHE A 245 4.96 -8.12 1.58
C PHE A 245 6.22 -7.70 0.82
N TYR A 246 7.02 -6.82 1.42
CA TYR A 246 8.31 -6.40 0.87
C TYR A 246 9.24 -7.60 0.63
N ASN A 247 9.38 -8.49 1.61
CA ASN A 247 10.28 -9.64 1.53
C ASN A 247 9.85 -10.64 0.45
N VAL A 248 8.55 -10.92 0.34
CA VAL A 248 8.01 -11.77 -0.72
C VAL A 248 8.32 -11.16 -2.08
N LEU A 249 7.98 -9.89 -2.32
CA LEU A 249 8.29 -9.21 -3.58
C LEU A 249 9.79 -9.20 -3.89
N TYR A 250 10.64 -8.90 -2.90
CA TYR A 250 12.08 -8.88 -3.08
C TYR A 250 12.63 -10.23 -3.56
N ASN A 251 12.10 -11.32 -3.01
CA ASN A 251 12.48 -12.69 -3.37
C ASN A 251 11.91 -13.09 -4.74
N GLU A 252 10.60 -12.92 -4.94
CA GLU A 252 9.88 -13.31 -6.16
C GLU A 252 10.39 -12.57 -7.41
N LEU A 253 10.79 -11.32 -7.26
CA LEU A 253 11.37 -10.51 -8.34
C LEU A 253 12.88 -10.75 -8.54
N GLY A 254 13.49 -11.61 -7.71
CA GLY A 254 14.91 -11.94 -7.75
C GLY A 254 15.82 -10.72 -7.49
N LEU A 255 15.37 -9.78 -6.66
CA LEU A 255 16.07 -8.49 -6.48
C LEU A 255 17.45 -8.64 -5.83
N LYS A 256 17.69 -9.73 -5.08
CA LYS A 256 19.03 -10.08 -4.55
C LYS A 256 20.14 -10.01 -5.61
N ASN A 257 19.84 -10.47 -6.83
CA ASN A 257 20.81 -10.48 -7.91
C ASN A 257 20.88 -9.15 -8.66
N LYS A 258 19.79 -8.38 -8.68
CA LYS A 258 19.62 -7.15 -9.47
C LYS A 258 20.03 -5.88 -8.70
N ASN A 259 19.90 -5.92 -7.38
CA ASN A 259 20.16 -4.80 -6.47
C ASN A 259 21.66 -4.69 -6.17
N LYS A 260 22.33 -3.72 -6.78
CA LYS A 260 23.79 -3.53 -6.68
C LYS A 260 24.12 -2.13 -6.17
N GLU A 261 25.24 -1.97 -5.49
CA GLU A 261 25.67 -0.66 -4.95
C GLU A 261 25.69 0.46 -5.99
N LYS A 262 26.14 0.16 -7.21
CA LYS A 262 26.21 1.13 -8.32
C LYS A 262 24.87 1.41 -8.99
N SER A 263 23.88 0.55 -8.80
CA SER A 263 22.56 0.65 -9.43
C SER A 263 21.56 -0.08 -8.53
N PRO A 264 21.18 0.56 -7.39
CA PRO A 264 20.26 -0.03 -6.43
C PRO A 264 18.85 -0.09 -7.01
N CYS A 265 18.04 -1.01 -6.50
CA CYS A 265 16.64 -1.15 -6.88
C CYS A 265 15.72 -1.44 -5.68
N ALA A 266 16.29 -1.43 -4.47
CA ALA A 266 15.61 -1.75 -3.23
C ALA A 266 16.03 -0.73 -2.17
N TYR A 267 15.05 -0.06 -1.57
CA TYR A 267 15.28 1.14 -0.76
C TYR A 267 14.46 1.15 0.51
N MET A 268 14.92 1.95 1.45
CA MET A 268 14.16 2.39 2.60
C MET A 268 13.98 3.91 2.53
N LEU A 269 12.75 4.36 2.68
CA LEU A 269 12.39 5.75 2.81
C LEU A 269 12.10 6.04 4.29
N ASP A 270 12.77 7.07 4.82
CA ASP A 270 12.58 7.55 6.19
C ASP A 270 12.44 9.08 6.20
N ARG A 271 11.82 9.63 7.24
CA ARG A 271 11.54 11.07 7.34
C ARG A 271 12.15 11.65 8.62
N GLY A 272 13.04 12.63 8.45
CA GLY A 272 13.67 13.37 9.53
C GLY A 272 12.72 14.33 10.26
N GLU A 273 13.12 14.78 11.46
CA GLU A 273 12.34 15.75 12.25
C GLU A 273 12.26 17.14 11.57
N ASP A 274 13.28 17.48 10.78
CA ASP A 274 13.34 18.71 9.96
C ASP A 274 12.43 18.66 8.72
N GLY A 275 11.72 17.55 8.52
CA GLY A 275 10.85 17.32 7.37
C GLY A 275 11.56 16.83 6.12
N THR A 276 12.89 16.65 6.15
CA THR A 276 13.66 16.07 5.05
C THR A 276 13.56 14.54 5.01
N PHE A 277 13.96 13.93 3.91
CA PHE A 277 13.83 12.50 3.67
C PHE A 277 15.18 11.82 3.48
N ASP A 278 15.33 10.67 4.13
CA ASP A 278 16.43 9.74 3.90
C ASP A 278 15.96 8.67 2.91
N PHE A 279 16.58 8.61 1.73
CA PHE A 279 16.33 7.58 0.72
C PHE A 279 17.54 6.66 0.62
N ILE A 280 17.47 5.53 1.34
CA ILE A 280 18.64 4.69 1.66
C ILE A 280 18.55 3.37 0.88
N PRO A 281 19.49 3.07 -0.02
CA PRO A 281 19.60 1.75 -0.63
C PRO A 281 19.81 0.65 0.43
N LYS A 282 19.14 -0.48 0.28
CA LYS A 282 19.27 -1.63 1.17
C LYS A 282 19.82 -2.83 0.40
N PHE A 283 20.98 -3.34 0.80
CA PHE A 283 21.67 -4.46 0.14
C PHE A 283 21.67 -5.72 1.01
N GLY A 284 21.77 -6.88 0.37
CA GLY A 284 21.84 -8.18 1.05
C GLY A 284 20.75 -9.16 0.61
N ASP A 285 20.57 -10.21 1.41
CA ASP A 285 19.44 -11.13 1.28
C ASP A 285 18.17 -10.51 1.89
N SER A 286 16.96 -10.95 1.51
CA SER A 286 15.71 -10.44 2.11
C SER A 286 15.73 -10.56 3.63
N ASN A 287 16.20 -11.70 4.14
CA ASN A 287 16.41 -11.93 5.58
C ASN A 287 17.43 -10.99 6.24
N LYS A 288 18.37 -10.41 5.49
CA LYS A 288 19.34 -9.41 6.00
C LYS A 288 18.86 -7.97 5.80
N ILE A 289 18.11 -7.71 4.73
CA ILE A 289 17.55 -6.41 4.38
C ILE A 289 16.38 -6.07 5.32
N PHE A 290 15.56 -7.07 5.67
CA PHE A 290 14.47 -6.98 6.64
C PHE A 290 14.34 -8.26 7.47
N SER A 291 15.37 -8.61 8.26
CA SER A 291 15.09 -9.25 9.56
C SER A 291 14.31 -8.22 10.36
N TYR A 292 12.98 -8.18 10.21
CA TYR A 292 12.15 -7.07 10.69
C TYR A 292 12.47 -6.69 12.12
N HIS A 293 12.68 -7.69 12.98
CA HIS A 293 13.11 -7.52 14.37
C HIS A 293 14.50 -6.86 14.54
N LEU A 294 15.52 -7.30 13.81
CA LEU A 294 16.84 -6.64 13.79
C LEU A 294 16.79 -5.24 13.17
N PHE A 295 15.96 -5.06 12.15
CA PHE A 295 15.76 -3.78 11.49
C PHE A 295 15.05 -2.77 12.42
N LEU A 296 13.99 -3.20 13.12
CA LEU A 296 13.32 -2.42 14.16
C LEU A 296 14.33 -2.02 15.24
N LYS A 297 15.13 -2.98 15.73
CA LYS A 297 16.19 -2.73 16.72
C LYS A 297 17.18 -1.68 16.21
N GLN A 298 17.78 -1.86 15.03
CA GLN A 298 18.76 -0.91 14.46
C GLN A 298 18.16 0.48 14.19
N THR A 299 16.91 0.54 13.75
CA THR A 299 16.20 1.81 13.52
C THR A 299 16.02 2.55 14.84
N LEU A 300 15.59 1.85 15.90
CA LEU A 300 15.46 2.41 17.23
C LEU A 300 16.81 2.86 17.80
N GLU A 301 17.86 2.05 17.64
CA GLU A 301 19.23 2.40 18.06
C GLU A 301 19.74 3.65 17.35
N LYS A 302 19.57 3.76 16.02
CA LYS A 302 19.97 4.93 15.23
C LYS A 302 19.21 6.18 15.66
N ALA A 303 17.89 6.08 15.87
CA ALA A 303 17.07 7.21 16.31
C ALA A 303 17.48 7.71 17.70
N ILE A 304 17.81 6.80 18.62
CA ILE A 304 18.34 7.16 19.94
C ILE A 304 19.71 7.85 19.81
N GLN A 305 20.62 7.29 18.99
CA GLN A 305 21.97 7.82 18.83
C GLN A 305 21.99 9.22 18.19
N THR A 306 21.08 9.47 17.25
CA THR A 306 20.98 10.74 16.50
C THR A 306 20.03 11.75 17.14
N GLY A 307 19.30 11.37 18.20
CA GLY A 307 18.33 12.21 18.88
C GLY A 307 16.99 12.39 18.13
N SER A 308 16.81 11.73 17.00
CA SER A 308 15.66 11.85 16.09
C SER A 308 14.46 10.96 16.47
N VAL A 309 14.23 10.74 17.77
CA VAL A 309 13.16 9.85 18.25
C VAL A 309 11.79 10.50 18.03
N GLN A 310 11.03 9.95 17.09
CA GLN A 310 9.64 10.30 16.75
C GLN A 310 8.59 9.32 17.30
N LYS A 311 7.30 9.70 17.31
CA LYS A 311 6.20 8.88 17.86
C LYS A 311 6.11 7.48 17.24
N TYR A 312 6.32 7.36 15.92
CA TYR A 312 6.26 6.06 15.25
C TYR A 312 7.30 5.06 15.79
N HIS A 313 8.43 5.54 16.36
CA HIS A 313 9.40 4.67 17.02
C HIS A 313 8.81 3.94 18.25
N PHE A 314 7.82 4.50 18.94
CA PHE A 314 7.14 3.75 20.02
C PHE A 314 6.32 2.60 19.48
N THR A 315 5.71 2.76 18.30
CA THR A 315 5.06 1.65 17.58
C THR A 315 6.08 0.59 17.17
N LEU A 316 7.26 1.00 16.70
CA LEU A 316 8.36 0.08 16.37
C LEU A 316 8.84 -0.70 17.59
N LEU A 317 9.06 0.00 18.71
CA LEU A 317 9.45 -0.61 19.97
C LEU A 317 8.40 -1.61 20.44
N ARG A 318 7.11 -1.26 20.38
CA ARG A 318 6.02 -2.18 20.71
C ARG A 318 6.03 -3.43 19.84
N ASN A 319 6.15 -3.28 18.53
CA ASN A 319 6.24 -4.43 17.61
C ASN A 319 7.42 -5.32 17.96
N LEU A 320 8.54 -4.73 18.38
CA LEU A 320 9.73 -5.46 18.82
C LEU A 320 9.47 -6.27 20.08
N TYR A 321 8.75 -5.70 21.06
CA TYR A 321 8.30 -6.38 22.26
C TYR A 321 7.31 -7.51 21.95
N GLU A 322 6.32 -7.26 21.10
CA GLU A 322 5.30 -8.25 20.71
C GLU A 322 5.92 -9.46 20.00
N LYS A 323 6.82 -9.21 19.03
CA LYS A 323 7.51 -10.31 18.33
C LYS A 323 8.45 -11.08 19.27
N THR A 324 9.17 -10.38 20.15
CA THR A 324 10.00 -11.04 21.17
C THR A 324 9.16 -11.88 22.15
N ALA A 325 8.02 -11.37 22.60
CA ALA A 325 7.12 -12.06 23.52
C ALA A 325 6.53 -13.33 22.90
N ASN A 326 6.02 -13.22 21.67
CA ASN A 326 5.50 -14.36 20.92
C ASN A 326 6.58 -15.43 20.70
N PHE A 327 7.81 -15.03 20.34
CA PHE A 327 8.92 -15.97 20.16
C PHE A 327 9.29 -16.71 21.45
N LEU A 328 9.23 -16.03 22.60
CA LEU A 328 9.56 -16.59 23.90
C LEU A 328 8.38 -17.28 24.61
N GLY A 329 7.19 -17.29 23.99
CA GLY A 329 5.99 -17.94 24.54
C GLY A 329 5.27 -17.17 25.65
N TYR A 330 5.45 -15.85 25.74
CA TYR A 330 4.71 -15.01 26.68
C TYR A 330 3.30 -14.70 26.15
N PRO A 331 2.25 -14.77 26.98
CA PRO A 331 0.88 -14.50 26.54
C PRO A 331 0.61 -13.01 26.29
N GLN A 332 1.39 -12.10 26.90
CA GLN A 332 1.32 -10.66 26.65
C GLN A 332 2.72 -10.04 26.57
N TRP A 333 2.90 -9.12 25.63
CA TRP A 333 4.18 -8.44 25.44
C TRP A 333 4.59 -7.58 26.63
N SER A 334 3.62 -7.04 27.38
CA SER A 334 3.86 -6.22 28.55
C SER A 334 4.59 -6.97 29.66
N GLU A 335 4.56 -8.30 29.68
CA GLU A 335 5.30 -9.14 30.63
C GLU A 335 6.82 -9.08 30.44
N LEU A 336 7.28 -8.59 29.28
CA LEU A 336 8.70 -8.34 29.02
C LEU A 336 9.19 -6.98 29.54
N LEU A 337 8.30 -6.12 30.04
CA LEU A 337 8.66 -4.80 30.54
C LEU A 337 9.40 -4.87 31.89
N PRO A 338 10.19 -3.85 32.26
CA PRO A 338 10.84 -3.80 33.56
C PRO A 338 9.84 -3.84 34.73
N ASN A 339 10.05 -4.77 35.67
CA ASN A 339 9.14 -5.03 36.81
C ASN A 339 8.90 -3.82 37.72
N ASN A 340 9.83 -2.86 37.79
CA ASN A 340 9.73 -1.74 38.72
C ASN A 340 8.69 -0.68 38.30
N GLN A 341 8.27 -0.65 37.02
CA GLN A 341 7.38 0.37 36.46
C GLN A 341 6.54 -0.13 35.27
N GLN A 342 6.21 -1.41 35.23
CA GLN A 342 5.47 -2.05 34.14
C GLN A 342 4.19 -1.30 33.74
N THR A 343 3.36 -0.87 34.71
CA THR A 343 2.14 -0.11 34.47
C THR A 343 2.38 1.26 33.82
N TYR A 344 3.48 1.92 34.18
CA TYR A 344 3.86 3.23 33.64
C TYR A 344 4.38 3.09 32.21
N TYR A 345 5.26 2.12 31.94
CA TYR A 345 5.79 1.88 30.61
C TYR A 345 4.74 1.34 29.64
N ASN A 346 3.84 0.47 30.11
CA ASN A 346 2.73 -0.02 29.30
C ASN A 346 1.83 1.14 28.86
N ARG A 347 1.48 2.06 29.78
CA ARG A 347 0.73 3.28 29.45
C ARG A 347 1.47 4.14 28.42
N ILE A 348 2.76 4.41 28.60
CA ILE A 348 3.52 5.24 27.65
C ILE A 348 3.56 4.62 26.27
N ILE A 349 3.87 3.32 26.15
CA ILE A 349 3.88 2.63 24.87
C ILE A 349 2.48 2.68 24.26
N GLN A 350 1.43 2.39 25.03
CA GLN A 350 0.07 2.34 24.51
C GLN A 350 -0.43 3.72 24.05
N PHE A 351 -0.23 4.78 24.83
CA PHE A 351 -0.58 6.14 24.43
C PHE A 351 0.24 6.64 23.24
N SER A 352 1.53 6.35 23.21
CA SER A 352 2.41 6.81 22.12
C SER A 352 2.20 6.02 20.83
N SER A 353 1.81 4.74 20.92
CA SER A 353 1.52 3.86 19.77
C SER A 353 0.10 3.99 19.21
N HIS A 354 -0.89 4.37 20.02
CA HIS A 354 -2.30 4.54 19.61
C HIS A 354 -2.73 5.99 19.40
N SER A 355 -1.85 6.99 19.54
CA SER A 355 -2.17 8.40 19.23
C SER A 355 -2.50 8.69 17.75
N THR A 356 -2.61 7.66 16.91
CA THR A 356 -3.24 7.71 15.58
C THR A 356 -4.76 7.90 15.62
N LEU A 357 -5.42 7.80 16.78
CA LEU A 357 -6.89 7.88 16.91
C LEU A 357 -7.47 9.23 17.38
N SER A 358 -6.67 10.27 17.59
CA SER A 358 -7.18 11.60 17.95
C SER A 358 -6.57 12.68 17.06
N ASN A 359 -7.39 13.21 16.15
CA ASN A 359 -7.10 14.36 15.28
C ASN A 359 -6.90 15.69 16.04
N GLU A 360 -6.87 15.68 17.36
CA GLU A 360 -6.70 16.87 18.18
C GLU A 360 -5.45 16.72 19.04
N THR A 361 -4.49 17.61 18.80
CA THR A 361 -3.18 17.79 19.48
C THR A 361 -2.04 16.88 19.03
N ILE A 362 -1.24 17.37 18.07
CA ILE A 362 0.15 16.95 17.87
C ILE A 362 0.96 17.46 19.08
N ALA A 363 0.84 16.78 20.22
CA ALA A 363 1.78 17.01 21.32
C ALA A 363 3.16 16.49 20.88
N GLU A 364 4.16 17.36 20.82
CA GLU A 364 5.56 16.97 20.61
C GLU A 364 6.01 16.00 21.71
N LEU A 365 6.86 15.03 21.35
CA LEU A 365 7.43 14.11 22.33
C LEU A 365 8.28 14.89 23.32
N THR A 366 8.05 14.70 24.62
CA THR A 366 8.90 15.30 25.64
C THR A 366 10.26 14.60 25.67
N ASN A 367 11.30 15.29 26.16
CA ASN A 367 12.62 14.66 26.40
C ASN A 367 12.52 13.43 27.33
N ARG A 368 11.52 13.40 28.21
CA ARG A 368 11.22 12.26 29.08
C ARG A 368 10.70 11.06 28.28
N ASP A 369 9.87 11.28 27.28
CA ASP A 369 9.38 10.23 26.39
C ASP A 369 10.53 9.66 25.57
N LYS A 370 11.36 10.53 24.96
CA LYS A 370 12.55 10.11 24.20
C LYS A 370 13.50 9.23 25.06
N ASN A 371 13.71 9.60 26.32
CA ASN A 371 14.53 8.81 27.25
C ASN A 371 13.86 7.49 27.67
N THR A 372 12.53 7.46 27.76
CA THR A 372 11.77 6.24 28.08
C THR A 372 11.95 5.19 26.98
N LEU A 373 11.87 5.59 25.71
CA LEU A 373 12.12 4.69 24.58
C LEU A 373 13.52 4.08 24.64
N LYS A 374 14.54 4.89 24.99
CA LYS A 374 15.92 4.42 25.17
C LYS A 374 16.03 3.36 26.26
N ILE A 375 15.49 3.63 27.46
CA ILE A 375 15.53 2.70 28.60
C ILE A 375 14.88 1.36 28.23
N LEU A 376 13.74 1.41 27.56
CA LEU A 376 12.99 0.21 27.19
C LEU A 376 13.71 -0.62 26.12
N LEU A 377 14.30 0.04 25.11
CA LEU A 377 15.11 -0.67 24.12
C LEU A 377 16.33 -1.33 24.77
N GLU A 378 17.08 -0.60 25.59
CA GLU A 378 18.26 -1.12 26.31
C GLU A 378 17.88 -2.31 27.20
N HIS A 379 16.76 -2.21 27.93
CA HIS A 379 16.24 -3.30 28.75
C HIS A 379 15.91 -4.54 27.90
N LEU A 380 15.23 -4.36 26.77
CA LEU A 380 14.85 -5.46 25.89
C LEU A 380 16.09 -6.15 25.29
N ILE A 381 17.07 -5.37 24.82
CA ILE A 381 18.31 -5.91 24.24
C ILE A 381 19.11 -6.67 25.30
N LYS A 382 19.41 -6.04 26.44
CA LYS A 382 20.27 -6.62 27.48
C LYS A 382 19.73 -7.92 28.05
N ASN A 383 18.41 -8.04 28.16
CA ASN A 383 17.80 -9.19 28.81
C ASN A 383 17.40 -10.32 27.86
N ARG A 384 17.24 -10.06 26.56
CA ARG A 384 16.57 -10.99 25.63
C ARG A 384 17.24 -11.15 24.27
N TYR A 385 18.28 -10.36 23.96
CA TYR A 385 19.06 -10.50 22.73
C TYR A 385 20.48 -10.94 23.09
N TRP A 386 21.11 -11.70 22.18
CA TRP A 386 22.54 -12.00 22.30
C TRP A 386 23.34 -10.70 22.19
N GLU A 387 24.25 -10.47 23.13
CA GLU A 387 25.24 -9.40 23.03
C GLU A 387 26.23 -9.77 21.91
N GLU A 388 26.32 -8.95 20.86
CA GLU A 388 27.41 -9.06 19.90
C GLU A 388 28.72 -8.78 20.62
N ILE A 389 29.58 -9.79 20.72
CA ILE A 389 30.96 -9.62 21.16
C ILE A 389 31.63 -8.74 20.11
N LYS A 390 31.81 -7.46 20.42
CA LYS A 390 32.66 -6.57 19.62
C LYS A 390 34.08 -7.13 19.67
N GLN A 391 34.54 -7.69 18.54
CA GLN A 391 35.96 -7.96 18.30
C GLN A 391 36.65 -6.69 17.80
#